data_AF-A0A1N5WHC0-F1
#
_entry.id   AF-A0A1N5WHC0-F1
#
_cell.length_a   1.000
_cell.length_b   1.000
_cell.length_c   1.000
_cell.angle_alpha   90.00
_cell.angle_beta   90.00
_cell.angle_gamma   90.00
#
_symmetry.space_group_name_H-M   'P 1'
#
loop_
_entity.id
_entity.type
_entity.pdbx_description
1 polymer ?
#
loop_
_entity_poly.entity_id
_entity_poly.type
_entity_poly.pdbx_seq_one_letter_code
_entity_poly.pdbx_strand_id
1 'polypeptide(L)'
;MDDGEREQALLTALTTEHFVLQTSRSATVTESVGRATVFLSMLSAALIGLGFVSSNAAFVGPYLGAVLPTLMITGLLTFLRLVQDMVENELDLARIQRIRAYYQHRLAAEHDFFADAVQSEGTMRASWAAVGSAPGRAQMLLTTAAMVGAVNALLAGLSVTLLAGLAGLSSGFAIGVGTVLALLAFATQVAYINRASISEPR
;
A
#
# COMPACT_ATOMS: atom_id res chain seq x y z
N MET A 1 45.68 12.06 0.43
CA MET A 1 44.38 12.10 1.13
C MET A 1 44.64 11.59 2.50
N ASP A 2 44.56 12.48 3.47
CA ASP A 2 44.68 12.15 4.89
C ASP A 2 43.47 11.30 5.30
N ASP A 3 43.62 10.38 6.24
CA ASP A 3 42.53 9.46 6.60
C ASP A 3 41.31 10.21 7.16
N GLY A 4 41.53 11.37 7.81
CA GLY A 4 40.47 12.27 8.28
C GLY A 4 39.67 12.95 7.16
N GLU A 5 40.31 13.33 6.04
CA GLU A 5 39.62 13.91 4.88
C GLU A 5 38.71 12.86 4.20
N ARG A 6 39.18 11.61 4.16
CA ARG A 6 38.46 10.48 3.58
C ARG A 6 37.22 10.13 4.42
N GLU A 7 37.34 10.20 5.74
CA GLU A 7 36.23 10.01 6.68
C GLU A 7 35.21 11.14 6.58
N GLN A 8 35.65 12.39 6.50
CA GLN A 8 34.75 13.55 6.38
C GLN A 8 33.99 13.56 5.03
N ALA A 9 34.64 13.14 3.95
CA ALA A 9 33.99 12.94 2.65
C ALA A 9 32.94 11.81 2.71
N LEU A 10 33.23 10.72 3.42
CA LEU A 10 32.30 9.61 3.62
C LEU A 10 31.07 10.05 4.44
N LEU A 11 31.26 10.80 5.54
CA LEU A 11 30.16 11.33 6.34
C LEU A 11 29.23 12.23 5.52
N THR A 12 29.81 13.03 4.63
CA THR A 12 29.07 13.92 3.72
C THR A 12 28.29 13.11 2.68
N ALA A 13 28.89 12.06 2.11
CA ALA A 13 28.22 11.18 1.17
C ALA A 13 27.04 10.42 1.84
N LEU A 14 27.24 9.88 3.03
CA LEU A 14 26.23 9.13 3.77
C LEU A 14 25.08 10.01 4.28
N THR A 15 25.35 11.26 4.70
CA THR A 15 24.28 12.22 5.06
C THR A 15 23.47 12.61 3.83
N THR A 16 24.12 12.85 2.70
CA THR A 16 23.44 13.11 1.42
C THR A 16 22.55 11.94 1.02
N GLU A 17 23.07 10.72 1.08
CA GLU A 17 22.31 9.49 0.79
C GLU A 17 21.10 9.34 1.72
N HIS A 18 21.26 9.64 3.02
CA HIS A 18 20.14 9.61 3.97
C HIS A 18 19.02 10.58 3.59
N PHE A 19 19.36 11.81 3.22
CA PHE A 19 18.38 12.79 2.77
C PHE A 19 17.71 12.36 1.46
N VAL A 20 18.47 11.82 0.50
CA VAL A 20 17.92 11.28 -0.75
C VAL A 20 16.90 10.17 -0.49
N LEU A 21 17.21 9.22 0.40
CA LEU A 21 16.28 8.14 0.77
C LEU A 21 15.04 8.66 1.53
N GLN A 22 15.20 9.66 2.41
CA GLN A 22 14.04 10.29 3.07
C GLN A 22 13.14 11.05 2.09
N THR A 23 13.73 11.76 1.12
CA THR A 23 12.99 12.45 0.06
C THR A 23 12.28 11.45 -0.85
N SER A 24 12.94 10.36 -1.25
CA SER A 24 12.34 9.24 -1.98
C SER A 24 11.08 8.73 -1.27
N ARG A 25 11.22 8.37 0.01
CA ARG A 25 10.10 7.89 0.84
C ARG A 25 8.94 8.88 0.93
N SER A 26 9.24 10.16 1.12
CA SER A 26 8.21 11.21 1.19
C SER A 26 7.48 11.40 -0.15
N ALA A 27 8.19 11.27 -1.26
CA ALA A 27 7.61 11.32 -2.60
C ALA A 27 6.67 10.12 -2.84
N THR A 28 7.09 8.92 -2.48
CA THR A 28 6.28 7.69 -2.60
C THR A 28 5.00 7.77 -1.76
N VAL A 29 5.09 8.24 -0.51
CA VAL A 29 3.90 8.46 0.34
C VAL A 29 2.95 9.49 -0.28
N THR A 30 3.49 10.58 -0.84
CA THR A 30 2.69 11.62 -1.49
C THR A 30 2.01 11.10 -2.77
N GLU A 31 2.69 10.29 -3.57
CA GLU A 31 2.11 9.63 -4.75
C GLU A 31 0.96 8.70 -4.32
N SER A 32 1.20 7.85 -3.32
CA SER A 32 0.21 6.93 -2.76
C SER A 32 -1.05 7.66 -2.28
N VAL A 33 -0.90 8.73 -1.50
CA VAL A 33 -2.03 9.54 -1.00
C VAL A 33 -2.75 10.26 -2.14
N GLY A 34 -2.00 10.80 -3.11
CA GLY A 34 -2.57 11.47 -4.27
C GLY A 34 -3.45 10.53 -5.10
N ARG A 35 -2.95 9.32 -5.40
CA ARG A 35 -3.71 8.31 -6.15
C ARG A 35 -4.94 7.82 -5.40
N ALA A 36 -4.83 7.56 -4.09
CA ALA A 36 -5.96 7.15 -3.27
C ALA A 36 -7.06 8.23 -3.22
N THR A 37 -6.66 9.50 -3.07
CA THR A 37 -7.59 10.65 -3.06
C THR A 37 -8.32 10.77 -4.39
N VAL A 38 -7.60 10.72 -5.50
CA VAL A 38 -8.18 10.79 -6.85
C VAL A 38 -9.16 9.64 -7.09
N PHE A 39 -8.84 8.42 -6.67
CA PHE A 39 -9.73 7.27 -6.76
C PHE A 39 -11.02 7.45 -5.93
N LEU A 40 -10.89 7.86 -4.65
CA LEU A 40 -12.05 8.10 -3.78
C LEU A 40 -12.93 9.25 -4.28
N SER A 41 -12.34 10.31 -4.84
CA SER A 41 -13.09 11.41 -5.46
C SER A 41 -13.87 10.93 -6.69
N MET A 42 -13.26 10.13 -7.57
CA MET A 42 -13.96 9.53 -8.71
C MET A 42 -15.08 8.59 -8.26
N LEU A 43 -14.83 7.74 -7.27
CA LEU A 43 -15.84 6.84 -6.71
C LEU A 43 -17.02 7.63 -6.13
N SER A 44 -16.74 8.70 -5.37
CA SER A 44 -17.78 9.55 -4.79
C SER A 44 -18.61 10.24 -5.87
N ALA A 45 -17.96 10.82 -6.90
CA ALA A 45 -18.63 11.45 -8.02
C ALA A 45 -19.51 10.46 -8.81
N ALA A 46 -19.03 9.22 -8.99
CA ALA A 46 -19.80 8.14 -9.61
C ALA A 46 -21.03 7.73 -8.79
N LEU A 47 -20.91 7.64 -7.47
CA LEU A 47 -22.06 7.34 -6.60
C LEU A 47 -23.10 8.47 -6.61
N ILE A 48 -22.64 9.73 -6.63
CA ILE A 48 -23.52 10.90 -6.77
C ILE A 48 -24.23 10.86 -8.12
N GLY A 49 -23.51 10.60 -9.22
CA GLY A 49 -24.10 10.46 -10.55
C GLY A 49 -25.10 9.31 -10.66
N LEU A 50 -24.83 8.18 -10.01
CA LEU A 50 -25.77 7.07 -9.90
C LEU A 50 -27.05 7.50 -9.17
N GLY A 51 -26.94 8.30 -8.11
CA GLY A 51 -28.07 8.89 -7.41
C GLY A 51 -28.98 9.70 -8.32
N PHE A 52 -28.41 10.55 -9.19
CA PHE A 52 -29.19 11.31 -10.18
C PHE A 52 -29.87 10.43 -11.22
N VAL A 53 -29.19 9.40 -11.70
CA VAL A 53 -29.70 8.50 -12.75
C VAL A 53 -30.69 7.46 -12.22
N SER A 54 -30.66 7.16 -10.92
CA SER A 54 -31.44 6.08 -10.28
C SER A 54 -32.95 6.18 -10.47
N SER A 55 -33.48 7.40 -10.68
CA SER A 55 -34.90 7.66 -10.91
C SER A 55 -35.42 7.14 -12.26
N ASN A 56 -34.54 6.89 -13.23
CA ASN A 56 -34.91 6.44 -14.56
C ASN A 56 -34.17 5.15 -14.95
N ALA A 57 -34.90 4.04 -14.88
CA ALA A 57 -34.38 2.70 -15.15
C ALA A 57 -33.71 2.56 -16.54
N ALA A 58 -34.13 3.34 -17.54
CA ALA A 58 -33.55 3.29 -18.88
C ALA A 58 -32.09 3.77 -18.92
N PHE A 59 -31.70 4.66 -18.01
CA PHE A 59 -30.35 5.23 -17.96
C PHE A 59 -29.43 4.51 -16.97
N VAL A 60 -29.97 3.75 -16.01
CA VAL A 60 -29.18 3.03 -15.00
C VAL A 60 -28.23 2.00 -15.65
N GLY A 61 -28.73 1.17 -16.57
CA GLY A 61 -27.91 0.17 -17.26
C GLY A 61 -26.73 0.76 -18.03
N PRO A 62 -26.95 1.70 -18.96
CA PRO A 62 -25.88 2.38 -19.68
C PRO A 62 -24.89 3.12 -18.77
N TYR A 63 -25.39 3.78 -17.72
CA TYR A 63 -24.55 4.49 -16.76
C TYR A 63 -23.60 3.54 -16.02
N LEU A 64 -24.14 2.45 -15.46
CA LEU A 64 -23.34 1.42 -14.78
C LEU A 64 -22.34 0.76 -15.74
N GLY A 65 -22.74 0.52 -16.98
CA GLY A 65 -21.88 -0.04 -18.02
C GLY A 65 -20.67 0.83 -18.37
N ALA A 66 -20.77 2.16 -18.25
CA ALA A 66 -19.66 3.08 -18.47
C ALA A 66 -18.79 3.29 -17.22
N VAL A 67 -19.44 3.43 -16.06
CA VAL A 67 -18.78 3.83 -14.81
C VAL A 67 -18.08 2.67 -14.12
N LEU A 68 -18.71 1.49 -14.04
CA LEU A 68 -18.13 0.35 -13.31
C LEU A 68 -16.79 -0.11 -13.90
N PRO A 69 -16.62 -0.29 -15.23
CA PRO A 69 -15.33 -0.67 -15.80
C PRO A 69 -14.26 0.40 -15.56
N THR A 70 -14.62 1.67 -15.70
CA THR A 70 -13.70 2.80 -15.50
C THR A 70 -13.17 2.83 -14.06
N LEU A 71 -14.06 2.69 -13.08
CA LEU A 71 -13.67 2.64 -11.67
C LEU A 71 -12.85 1.38 -11.35
N MET A 72 -13.21 0.23 -11.94
CA MET A 72 -12.48 -1.03 -11.72
C MET A 72 -11.04 -0.95 -12.22
N ILE A 73 -10.84 -0.43 -13.44
CA ILE A 73 -9.52 -0.26 -14.03
C ILE A 73 -8.70 0.73 -13.20
N THR A 74 -9.30 1.86 -12.84
CA THR A 74 -8.62 2.90 -12.05
C THR A 74 -8.24 2.39 -10.65
N GLY A 75 -9.15 1.67 -9.99
CA GLY A 75 -8.91 1.06 -8.68
C GLY A 75 -7.83 -0.01 -8.73
N LEU A 76 -7.83 -0.86 -9.76
CA LEU A 76 -6.80 -1.88 -9.97
C LEU A 76 -5.41 -1.26 -10.19
N LEU A 77 -5.30 -0.27 -11.10
CA LEU A 77 -4.02 0.42 -11.36
C LEU A 77 -3.50 1.16 -10.12
N THR A 78 -4.40 1.76 -9.35
CA THR A 78 -4.06 2.41 -8.07
C THR A 78 -3.53 1.37 -7.08
N PHE A 79 -4.22 0.24 -6.93
CA PHE A 79 -3.78 -0.85 -6.06
C PHE A 79 -2.39 -1.38 -6.45
N LEU A 80 -2.15 -1.67 -7.73
CA LEU A 80 -0.84 -2.17 -8.19
C LEU A 80 0.29 -1.19 -7.86
N ARG A 81 0.07 0.12 -8.07
CA ARG A 81 1.09 1.12 -7.74
C ARG A 81 1.33 1.22 -6.24
N LEU A 82 0.29 1.20 -5.43
CA LEU A 82 0.42 1.21 -3.96
C LEU A 82 1.22 0.00 -3.44
N VAL A 83 1.12 -1.15 -4.11
CA VAL A 83 1.94 -2.33 -3.77
C VAL A 83 3.40 -2.11 -4.16
N GLN A 84 3.69 -1.50 -5.32
CA GLN A 84 5.06 -1.15 -5.71
C GLN A 84 5.68 -0.15 -4.73
N ASP A 85 4.96 0.91 -4.42
CA ASP A 85 5.34 1.96 -3.47
C ASP A 85 5.67 1.36 -2.08
N MET A 86 4.90 0.36 -1.64
CA MET A 86 5.14 -0.34 -0.38
C MET A 86 6.48 -1.10 -0.41
N VAL A 87 6.76 -1.84 -1.48
CA VAL A 87 8.02 -2.60 -1.64
C VAL A 87 9.22 -1.66 -1.73
N GLU A 88 9.12 -0.59 -2.52
CA GLU A 88 10.17 0.45 -2.61
C GLU A 88 10.47 1.08 -1.24
N ASN A 89 9.43 1.36 -0.45
CA ASN A 89 9.60 1.89 0.91
C ASN A 89 10.29 0.90 1.87
N GLU A 90 10.03 -0.41 1.77
CA GLU A 90 10.72 -1.42 2.58
C GLU A 90 12.22 -1.52 2.23
N LEU A 91 12.54 -1.48 0.93
CA LEU A 91 13.91 -1.45 0.44
C LEU A 91 14.68 -0.21 0.91
N ASP A 92 14.06 0.97 0.84
CA ASP A 92 14.66 2.23 1.29
C ASP A 92 14.92 2.22 2.81
N LEU A 93 14.00 1.66 3.61
CA LEU A 93 14.18 1.46 5.04
C LEU A 93 15.37 0.54 5.36
N ALA A 94 15.51 -0.58 4.65
CA ALA A 94 16.62 -1.51 4.84
C ALA A 94 17.99 -0.88 4.50
N ARG A 95 18.02 0.01 3.50
CA ARG A 95 19.23 0.78 3.15
C ARG A 95 19.58 1.81 4.22
N ILE A 96 18.59 2.56 4.72
CA ILE A 96 18.79 3.52 5.82
C ILE A 96 19.29 2.82 7.09
N GLN A 97 18.76 1.64 7.42
CA GLN A 97 19.20 0.88 8.58
C GLN A 97 20.65 0.41 8.46
N ARG A 98 21.10 -0.02 7.28
CA ARG A 98 22.52 -0.34 7.03
C ARG A 98 23.45 0.86 7.19
N ILE A 99 23.03 2.02 6.69
CA ILE A 99 23.78 3.28 6.86
C ILE A 99 23.88 3.64 8.35
N ARG A 100 22.77 3.55 9.10
CA ARG A 100 22.77 3.80 10.55
C ARG A 100 23.62 2.80 11.33
N ALA A 101 23.64 1.53 10.94
CA ALA A 101 24.49 0.52 11.55
C ALA A 101 25.98 0.83 11.33
N TYR A 102 26.34 1.30 10.13
CA TYR A 102 27.70 1.77 9.83
C TYR A 102 28.11 2.96 10.71
N TYR A 103 27.24 3.96 10.86
CA TYR A 103 27.49 5.12 11.73
C TYR A 103 27.71 4.73 13.20
N GLN A 104 26.88 3.85 13.74
CA GLN A 104 27.01 3.39 15.13
C GLN A 104 28.32 2.64 15.36
N HIS A 105 28.73 1.78 14.41
CA HIS A 105 29.95 0.99 14.54
C HIS A 105 31.22 1.84 14.40
N ARG A 106 31.15 2.97 13.67
CA ARG A 106 32.31 3.81 13.35
C ARG A 106 32.47 5.03 14.26
N LEU A 107 31.38 5.70 14.65
CA LEU A 107 31.43 7.00 15.34
C LEU A 107 30.83 7.01 16.75
N ALA A 108 30.03 6.01 17.13
CA ALA A 108 29.31 5.99 18.40
C ALA A 108 29.59 4.73 19.23
N ALA A 109 30.82 4.20 19.17
CA ALA A 109 31.20 3.00 19.92
C ALA A 109 31.01 3.12 21.45
N GLU A 110 31.01 4.34 22.00
CA GLU A 110 30.80 4.61 23.44
C GLU A 110 29.36 5.08 23.79
N HIS A 111 28.50 5.34 22.80
CA HIS A 111 27.16 5.90 23.03
C HIS A 111 26.06 5.19 22.23
N ASP A 112 24.96 4.82 22.88
CA ASP A 112 23.91 3.96 22.34
C ASP A 112 22.91 4.68 21.39
N PHE A 113 23.32 5.79 20.77
CA PHE A 113 22.44 6.67 19.98
C PHE A 113 21.75 5.98 18.79
N PHE A 114 22.39 4.96 18.19
CA PHE A 114 21.83 4.16 17.09
C PHE A 114 21.88 2.65 17.39
N ALA A 115 21.78 2.24 18.66
CA ALA A 115 21.76 0.84 19.07
C ALA A 115 20.74 -0.01 18.31
N ASP A 116 19.57 0.58 18.03
CA ASP A 116 18.45 -0.03 17.29
C ASP A 116 18.82 -0.38 15.83
N ALA A 117 19.83 0.28 15.26
CA ALA A 117 20.32 0.01 13.90
C ALA A 117 21.37 -1.12 13.84
N VAL A 118 22.27 -1.23 14.84
CA VAL A 118 23.33 -2.27 14.90
C VAL A 118 22.81 -3.58 15.44
N GLN A 119 21.88 -3.55 16.39
CA GLN A 119 21.30 -4.76 16.93
C GLN A 119 20.23 -5.38 16.00
N SER A 120 20.04 -4.84 14.79
CA SER A 120 18.93 -5.21 13.88
C SER A 120 18.96 -6.66 13.35
N GLU A 121 20.04 -7.43 13.53
CA GLU A 121 20.00 -8.88 13.27
C GLU A 121 19.28 -9.68 14.39
N GLY A 122 19.30 -9.20 15.64
CA GLY A 122 18.72 -9.92 16.80
C GLY A 122 17.59 -9.19 17.53
N THR A 123 17.65 -7.86 17.58
CA THR A 123 16.77 -6.93 18.32
C THR A 123 15.64 -6.40 17.44
N MET A 124 15.57 -6.83 16.17
CA MET A 124 14.32 -6.86 15.40
C MET A 124 13.24 -7.79 16.02
N ARG A 125 13.49 -8.34 17.21
CA ARG A 125 12.52 -9.03 18.06
C ARG A 125 12.22 -8.31 19.37
N ALA A 126 13.13 -7.48 19.88
CA ALA A 126 12.99 -6.85 21.19
C ALA A 126 12.28 -5.49 21.13
N SER A 127 12.58 -4.64 20.13
CA SER A 127 11.79 -3.43 19.83
C SER A 127 10.35 -3.77 19.41
N TRP A 128 10.13 -5.02 19.01
CA TRP A 128 8.90 -5.61 18.46
C TRP A 128 8.00 -6.20 19.54
N ALA A 129 8.61 -6.66 20.64
CA ALA A 129 7.92 -7.02 21.86
C ALA A 129 7.39 -5.77 22.60
N ALA A 130 8.04 -4.61 22.46
CA ALA A 130 7.58 -3.35 23.05
C ALA A 130 6.39 -2.70 22.31
N VAL A 131 6.25 -2.95 21.00
CA VAL A 131 5.13 -2.48 20.16
C VAL A 131 3.98 -3.52 20.10
N GLY A 132 4.21 -4.75 20.57
CA GLY A 132 3.17 -5.79 20.62
C GLY A 132 2.74 -6.34 19.26
N SER A 133 3.48 -6.06 18.19
CA SER A 133 3.22 -6.59 16.86
C SER A 133 4.50 -7.19 16.29
N ALA A 134 4.55 -8.52 16.21
CA ALA A 134 5.41 -9.18 15.23
C ALA A 134 5.05 -8.65 13.83
N PRO A 135 5.97 -8.63 12.84
CA PRO A 135 5.64 -8.37 11.45
C PRO A 135 4.83 -9.56 10.91
N GLY A 136 3.59 -9.65 11.39
CA GLY A 136 2.61 -10.63 11.01
C GLY A 136 1.73 -10.03 9.94
N ARG A 137 1.19 -10.91 9.10
CA ARG A 137 0.20 -10.66 8.04
C ARG A 137 -0.88 -9.60 8.37
N ALA A 138 -1.15 -9.33 9.65
CA ALA A 138 -2.05 -8.29 10.13
C ALA A 138 -1.52 -6.84 10.02
N GLN A 139 -0.20 -6.59 10.14
CA GLN A 139 0.35 -5.23 9.96
C GLN A 139 0.28 -4.77 8.50
N MET A 140 0.29 -5.71 7.55
CA MET A 140 0.04 -5.43 6.12
C MET A 140 -1.40 -5.00 5.84
N LEU A 141 -2.37 -5.40 6.67
CA LEU A 141 -3.76 -4.93 6.60
C LEU A 141 -3.92 -3.47 7.02
N LEU A 142 -2.92 -2.90 7.71
CA LEU A 142 -2.91 -1.50 8.15
C LEU A 142 -2.28 -0.55 7.11
N THR A 143 -1.92 -1.05 5.93
CA THR A 143 -1.32 -0.24 4.87
C THR A 143 -2.39 0.45 4.01
N THR A 144 -2.05 1.62 3.46
CA THR A 144 -2.89 2.35 2.49
C THR A 144 -3.27 1.46 1.29
N ALA A 145 -2.37 0.57 0.88
CA ALA A 145 -2.60 -0.42 -0.18
C ALA A 145 -3.74 -1.39 0.16
N ALA A 146 -3.78 -1.92 1.40
CA ALA A 146 -4.84 -2.80 1.85
C ALA A 146 -6.20 -2.10 1.94
N MET A 147 -6.23 -0.84 2.40
CA MET A 147 -7.45 -0.04 2.45
C MET A 147 -8.03 0.20 1.04
N VAL A 148 -7.19 0.63 0.09
CA VAL A 148 -7.63 0.82 -1.30
C VAL A 148 -8.01 -0.51 -1.97
N GLY A 149 -7.29 -1.59 -1.65
CA GLY A 149 -7.67 -2.95 -2.04
C GLY A 149 -9.08 -3.31 -1.57
N ALA A 150 -9.39 -3.09 -0.29
CA ALA A 150 -10.72 -3.35 0.27
C ALA A 150 -11.82 -2.57 -0.48
N VAL A 151 -11.59 -1.29 -0.79
CA VAL A 151 -12.54 -0.48 -1.57
C VAL A 151 -12.72 -1.06 -2.98
N ASN A 152 -11.63 -1.48 -3.64
CA ASN A 152 -11.70 -2.09 -4.97
C ASN A 152 -12.43 -3.45 -4.96
N ALA A 153 -12.20 -4.27 -3.93
CA ALA A 153 -12.89 -5.55 -3.76
C ALA A 153 -14.39 -5.35 -3.50
N LEU A 154 -14.76 -4.36 -2.68
CA LEU A 154 -16.15 -3.96 -2.48
C LEU A 154 -16.80 -3.52 -3.80
N LEU A 155 -16.11 -2.69 -4.57
CA LEU A 155 -16.57 -2.25 -5.89
C LEU A 155 -16.79 -3.44 -6.85
N ALA A 156 -15.93 -4.46 -6.80
CA ALA A 156 -16.06 -5.67 -7.60
C ALA A 156 -17.31 -6.46 -7.24
N GLY A 157 -17.56 -6.67 -5.94
CA GLY A 157 -18.78 -7.33 -5.48
C GLY A 157 -20.05 -6.54 -5.82
N LEU A 158 -20.03 -5.22 -5.67
CA LEU A 158 -21.14 -4.34 -6.05
C LEU A 158 -21.42 -4.42 -7.55
N SER A 159 -20.38 -4.40 -8.37
CA SER A 159 -20.51 -4.53 -9.83
C SER A 159 -21.23 -5.81 -10.19
N VAL A 160 -20.84 -6.94 -9.59
CA VAL A 160 -21.46 -8.24 -9.85
C VAL A 160 -22.89 -8.30 -9.33
N THR A 161 -23.15 -7.75 -8.14
CA THR A 161 -24.50 -7.69 -7.56
C THR A 161 -25.45 -6.92 -8.48
N LEU A 162 -25.02 -5.75 -8.96
CA LEU A 162 -25.82 -4.88 -9.83
C LEU A 162 -26.06 -5.52 -11.20
N LEU A 163 -25.02 -6.11 -11.80
CA LEU A 163 -25.16 -6.82 -13.08
C LEU A 163 -26.07 -8.05 -12.96
N ALA A 164 -25.97 -8.80 -11.86
CA ALA A 164 -26.85 -9.93 -11.58
C ALA A 164 -28.32 -9.49 -11.41
N GLY A 165 -28.54 -8.37 -10.71
CA GLY A 165 -29.88 -7.77 -10.59
C GLY A 165 -30.45 -7.32 -11.93
N LEU A 166 -29.64 -6.69 -12.79
CA LEU A 166 -30.04 -6.31 -14.15
C LEU A 166 -30.36 -7.52 -15.04
N ALA A 167 -29.71 -8.66 -14.80
CA ALA A 167 -29.99 -9.93 -15.49
C ALA A 167 -31.27 -10.63 -14.97
N GLY A 168 -31.98 -10.06 -13.99
CA GLY A 168 -33.23 -10.61 -13.45
C GLY A 168 -33.04 -11.71 -12.39
N LEU A 169 -31.84 -11.86 -11.83
CA LEU A 169 -31.60 -12.79 -10.72
C LEU A 169 -32.28 -12.27 -9.44
N SER A 170 -32.70 -13.20 -8.58
CA SER A 170 -33.27 -12.83 -7.27
C SER A 170 -32.28 -11.99 -6.47
N SER A 171 -32.77 -10.94 -5.80
CA SER A 171 -31.91 -10.00 -5.06
C SER A 171 -31.04 -10.70 -4.01
N GLY A 172 -31.58 -11.71 -3.31
CA GLY A 172 -30.82 -12.48 -2.32
C GLY A 172 -29.64 -13.24 -2.95
N PHE A 173 -29.86 -13.87 -4.11
CA PHE A 173 -28.79 -14.58 -4.83
C PHE A 173 -27.75 -13.59 -5.39
N ALA A 174 -28.20 -12.49 -5.99
CA ALA A 174 -27.31 -11.45 -6.53
C ALA A 174 -26.38 -10.87 -5.45
N ILE A 175 -26.92 -10.54 -4.27
CA ILE A 175 -26.15 -10.03 -3.12
C ILE A 175 -25.18 -11.09 -2.60
N GLY A 176 -25.62 -12.35 -2.50
CA GLY A 176 -24.77 -13.45 -2.06
C GLY A 176 -23.55 -13.65 -2.98
N VAL A 177 -23.78 -13.73 -4.29
CA VAL A 177 -22.70 -13.88 -5.28
C VAL A 177 -21.75 -12.68 -5.25
N GLY A 178 -22.28 -11.46 -5.19
CA GLY A 178 -21.45 -10.25 -5.12
C GLY A 178 -20.61 -10.19 -3.85
N THR A 179 -21.17 -10.58 -2.70
CA THR A 179 -20.44 -10.61 -1.42
C THR A 179 -19.32 -11.64 -1.45
N VAL A 180 -19.60 -12.85 -1.96
CA VAL A 180 -18.57 -13.88 -2.13
C VAL A 180 -17.45 -13.40 -3.05
N LEU A 181 -17.77 -12.74 -4.17
CA LEU A 181 -16.77 -12.19 -5.08
C LEU A 181 -15.98 -11.04 -4.47
N ALA A 182 -16.60 -10.16 -3.66
CA ALA A 182 -15.88 -9.15 -2.91
C ALA A 182 -14.85 -9.79 -1.96
N LEU A 183 -15.25 -10.81 -1.20
CA LEU A 183 -14.38 -11.51 -0.27
C LEU A 183 -13.22 -12.22 -1.01
N LEU A 184 -13.51 -12.88 -2.14
CA LEU A 184 -12.49 -13.53 -2.96
C LEU A 184 -11.51 -12.52 -3.59
N ALA A 185 -12.02 -11.40 -4.10
CA ALA A 185 -11.19 -10.34 -4.66
C ALA A 185 -10.27 -9.75 -3.58
N PHE A 186 -10.80 -9.47 -2.39
CA PHE A 186 -10.03 -8.97 -1.25
C PHE A 186 -8.97 -9.98 -0.81
N ALA A 187 -9.36 -11.26 -0.66
CA ALA A 187 -8.42 -12.33 -0.31
C ALA A 187 -7.29 -12.47 -1.35
N THR A 188 -7.61 -12.32 -2.64
CA THR A 188 -6.63 -12.36 -3.73
C THR A 188 -5.67 -11.18 -3.66
N GLN A 189 -6.16 -9.98 -3.39
CA GLN A 189 -5.33 -8.78 -3.21
C GLN A 189 -4.42 -8.89 -1.98
N VAL A 190 -4.94 -9.38 -0.86
CA VAL A 190 -4.13 -9.67 0.34
C VAL A 190 -3.09 -10.75 0.05
N ALA A 191 -3.45 -11.80 -0.69
CA ALA A 191 -2.50 -12.83 -1.11
C ALA A 191 -1.42 -12.28 -2.05
N TYR A 192 -1.77 -11.32 -2.92
CA TYR A 192 -0.83 -10.66 -3.81
C TYR A 192 0.17 -9.79 -3.03
N ILE A 193 -0.30 -8.98 -2.08
CA ILE A 193 0.56 -8.23 -1.16
C ILE A 193 1.52 -9.18 -0.42
N ASN A 194 0.99 -10.29 0.11
CA ASN A 194 1.79 -11.29 0.82
C ASN A 194 2.84 -11.97 -0.08
N ARG A 195 2.53 -12.19 -1.37
CA ARG A 195 3.52 -12.76 -2.29
C ARG A 195 4.61 -11.75 -2.62
N ALA A 196 4.23 -10.50 -2.89
CA ALA A 196 5.18 -9.44 -3.22
C ALA A 196 6.19 -9.19 -2.10
N SER A 197 5.77 -9.29 -0.84
CA SER A 197 6.67 -9.13 0.33
C SER A 197 7.56 -10.34 0.62
N ILE A 198 7.13 -11.56 0.26
CA ILE A 198 7.93 -12.78 0.48
C ILE A 198 8.91 -13.02 -0.68
N SER A 199 8.67 -12.45 -1.86
CA SER A 199 9.49 -12.66 -3.06
C SER A 199 10.83 -11.91 -3.11
N GLU A 200 11.24 -11.19 -2.06
CA GLU A 200 12.64 -10.79 -1.94
C GLU A 200 13.44 -11.88 -1.21
N PRO A 201 14.04 -12.77 -2.00
CA PRO A 201 15.47 -12.95 -1.86
C PRO A 201 16.14 -12.94 -3.24
N ARG A 202 16.90 -11.88 -3.53
CA ARG A 202 18.30 -11.94 -4.00
C ARG A 202 18.87 -10.57 -4.33
#